data_AF-L9L2G7-F1
#
_entry.id   AF-L9L2G7-F1
#
_cell.length_a   1.000
_cell.length_b   1.000
_cell.length_c   1.000
_cell.angle_alpha   90.00
_cell.angle_beta   90.00
_cell.angle_gamma   90.00
#
_symmetry.space_group_name_H-M   'P 1'
#
loop_
_entity.id
_entity.type
_entity.pdbx_description
1 polymer ?
#
loop_
_entity_poly.entity_id
_entity_poly.type
_entity_poly.pdbx_seq_one_letter_code
_entity_poly.pdbx_strand_id
1 'polypeptide(L)'
;MSKATALLNNRADRTVQPADAKALVGTTMGAQANCHLPGSMVKPHFHIPTWSQPDPLEPKEEIAMEDLSTTVKLDQSENQVSPRQGRRCIPKALGYVTGDMREFSNWLKDKPVVLQFIDWILRGISQVVFVSNPISGILILVVLLIQNPWLALNGCVGTVVSTLTALLLSQDRPKATHSKIFSIKNIYELCPFLKEPKEEIAMEDLSTTVKLDQSENQVSPRQGRRCIPKALGYVTGDMREFSNWLKDKPVVLQFIDWILRGISQVVFVSNPISGILILVVLLIQNPWLALNGCVGTVVSTLTALLLSQDRSAIAAGLQGYNGTLLGILMALFSSMGGYYWWLLLPVSAMSMTCPIFSSALNSVFCKWDLPVFTLPFNMALSMYLAATGHYNSFFPGKLFAPVTSVSNVTWSELSALKLLKALPVGVSQIYGYDDPWTGGIILCAILLCSPLMCLHAAIGSLLGVVAGLSLAAPFENIYVGLWGFNSSLACAAMGGMFMALTWQTHLLALACATTNAFMVITYKLTKVCRIPLSCKAFQSYSIGLPACTWPFCLATLLFLLLTTKNSNIYRMPLSKVTYPEENRLFYLQAKKRMAESPL
;
A
#
# COMPACT_ATOMS: atom_id res chain seq x y z
N MET A 1 41.89 -6.96 17.14
CA MET A 1 42.78 -8.14 17.10
C MET A 1 42.51 -9.04 18.30
N SER A 2 43.00 -10.29 18.28
CA SER A 2 42.87 -11.29 19.37
C SER A 2 41.44 -11.75 19.74
N LYS A 3 40.84 -12.55 18.84
CA LYS A 3 40.07 -13.79 19.15
C LYS A 3 39.54 -14.42 17.85
N ALA A 4 40.47 -14.90 17.02
CA ALA A 4 40.18 -15.49 15.70
C ALA A 4 41.09 -16.70 15.40
N THR A 5 41.27 -17.59 16.38
CA THR A 5 42.22 -18.72 16.28
C THR A 5 41.77 -19.93 17.12
N ALA A 6 40.49 -20.30 17.02
CA ALA A 6 39.97 -21.52 17.67
C ALA A 6 38.67 -22.00 16.99
N LEU A 7 38.78 -22.74 15.87
CA LEU A 7 37.78 -23.70 15.34
C LEU A 7 38.20 -24.42 14.03
N LEU A 8 39.51 -24.56 13.77
CA LEU A 8 40.03 -25.13 12.50
C LEU A 8 40.57 -26.58 12.59
N ASN A 9 40.50 -27.23 13.75
CA ASN A 9 40.88 -28.63 13.95
C ASN A 9 39.71 -29.46 14.49
N ASN A 10 38.84 -29.96 13.59
CA ASN A 10 38.09 -31.21 13.77
C ASN A 10 37.22 -31.57 12.55
N ARG A 11 37.81 -32.24 11.54
CA ARG A 11 37.19 -33.29 10.68
C ARG A 11 38.16 -33.70 9.57
N ALA A 12 39.15 -34.50 9.94
CA ALA A 12 40.00 -35.23 9.01
C ALA A 12 39.89 -36.73 9.31
N ASP A 13 38.68 -37.30 9.16
CA ASP A 13 38.52 -38.75 9.10
C ASP A 13 37.22 -39.18 8.43
N ARG A 14 37.36 -39.88 7.29
CA ARG A 14 36.50 -40.97 6.78
C ARG A 14 37.01 -41.44 5.42
N THR A 15 37.71 -42.55 5.44
CA THR A 15 38.08 -43.33 4.26
C THR A 15 36.85 -43.90 3.54
N VAL A 16 36.90 -43.92 2.21
CA VAL A 16 36.06 -44.78 1.35
C VAL A 16 36.93 -45.29 0.21
N GLN A 17 37.01 -46.62 0.05
CA GLN A 17 37.62 -47.27 -1.11
C GLN A 17 36.54 -47.86 -2.04
N PRO A 18 36.85 -48.11 -3.33
CA PRO A 18 35.86 -48.41 -4.36
C PRO A 18 35.52 -49.90 -4.49
N ALA A 19 34.39 -50.21 -5.13
CA ALA A 19 34.08 -51.52 -5.69
C ALA A 19 33.20 -51.41 -6.95
N ASP A 20 33.47 -52.34 -7.87
CA ASP A 20 32.98 -52.55 -9.25
C ASP A 20 31.45 -52.46 -9.47
N ALA A 21 30.88 -52.07 -10.63
CA ALA A 21 31.23 -52.06 -12.06
C ALA A 21 30.67 -53.26 -12.90
N LYS A 22 29.68 -52.94 -13.76
CA LYS A 22 29.32 -53.57 -15.06
C LYS A 22 28.24 -52.69 -15.72
N ALA A 23 28.50 -51.92 -16.78
CA ALA A 23 28.94 -52.28 -18.14
C ALA A 23 27.79 -52.78 -19.05
N LEU A 24 27.35 -51.90 -19.95
CA LEU A 24 26.87 -52.26 -21.28
C LEU A 24 27.43 -51.22 -22.26
N VAL A 25 27.93 -51.67 -23.42
CA VAL A 25 28.62 -50.83 -24.41
C VAL A 25 28.05 -51.13 -25.80
N GLY A 26 27.81 -50.09 -26.60
CA GLY A 26 27.35 -50.17 -27.98
C GLY A 26 26.31 -49.09 -28.30
N THR A 27 26.40 -48.34 -29.40
CA THR A 27 27.48 -48.28 -30.41
C THR A 27 27.54 -46.88 -31.01
N THR A 28 28.72 -46.45 -31.45
CA THR A 28 28.94 -45.17 -32.14
C THR A 28 28.32 -45.13 -33.54
N MET A 29 27.69 -44.01 -33.88
CA MET A 29 27.85 -43.39 -35.20
C MET A 29 27.58 -41.89 -35.10
N GLY A 30 28.30 -41.09 -35.89
CA GLY A 30 28.14 -39.64 -35.94
C GLY A 30 28.26 -39.14 -37.38
N ALA A 31 27.71 -37.96 -37.65
CA ALA A 31 27.84 -37.25 -38.92
C ALA A 31 27.81 -35.73 -38.67
N GLN A 32 28.66 -34.98 -39.38
CA GLN A 32 28.66 -33.51 -39.41
C GLN A 32 28.14 -33.00 -40.76
N ALA A 33 27.57 -31.78 -40.74
CA ALA A 33 27.26 -30.94 -41.91
C ALA A 33 26.18 -31.52 -42.85
N ASN A 34 25.44 -30.73 -43.66
CA ASN A 34 25.72 -29.41 -44.21
C ASN A 34 24.43 -28.58 -44.40
N CYS A 35 24.56 -27.31 -44.80
CA CYS A 35 23.43 -26.45 -45.15
C CYS A 35 23.01 -26.62 -46.63
N HIS A 36 21.70 -26.59 -46.93
CA HIS A 36 21.10 -25.70 -47.95
C HIS A 36 19.55 -25.81 -48.00
N LEU A 37 18.89 -24.73 -48.41
CA LEU A 37 17.46 -24.66 -48.77
C LEU A 37 17.26 -25.14 -50.23
N PRO A 38 16.08 -25.71 -50.59
CA PRO A 38 15.04 -24.87 -51.20
C PRO A 38 13.56 -25.25 -50.92
N GLY A 39 12.65 -24.31 -51.17
CA GLY A 39 11.46 -24.61 -52.00
C GLY A 39 10.13 -25.08 -51.36
N SER A 40 9.30 -24.11 -50.94
CA SER A 40 7.81 -24.06 -51.10
C SER A 40 6.85 -25.08 -50.41
N MET A 41 5.76 -24.52 -49.83
CA MET A 41 4.44 -25.11 -49.50
C MET A 41 4.43 -26.35 -48.58
N VAL A 42 3.66 -26.41 -47.48
CA VAL A 42 2.22 -26.09 -47.33
C VAL A 42 1.94 -25.24 -46.06
N LYS A 43 0.84 -24.45 -46.05
CA LYS A 43 0.29 -23.77 -44.85
C LYS A 43 -0.96 -24.48 -44.32
N PRO A 44 -1.12 -24.69 -42.99
CA PRO A 44 -2.40 -25.04 -42.40
C PRO A 44 -3.30 -23.79 -42.26
N HIS A 45 -4.59 -23.93 -42.55
CA HIS A 45 -5.58 -22.87 -42.34
C HIS A 45 -6.13 -22.88 -40.90
N PHE A 46 -6.28 -21.69 -40.30
CA PHE A 46 -7.15 -21.45 -39.15
C PHE A 46 -8.10 -20.30 -39.49
N HIS A 47 -9.40 -20.50 -39.26
CA HIS A 47 -10.41 -19.48 -39.51
C HIS A 47 -10.50 -18.48 -38.34
N ILE A 48 -10.64 -17.20 -38.68
CA ILE A 48 -11.01 -16.12 -37.77
C ILE A 48 -12.23 -15.41 -38.38
N PRO A 49 -13.39 -15.34 -37.69
CA PRO A 49 -14.56 -14.65 -38.22
C PRO A 49 -14.46 -13.13 -38.01
N THR A 50 -14.56 -12.36 -39.10
CA THR A 50 -14.66 -10.90 -39.08
C THR A 50 -16.12 -10.44 -39.03
N TRP A 51 -16.40 -9.34 -38.33
CA TRP A 51 -17.73 -8.72 -38.27
C TRP A 51 -17.93 -7.69 -39.39
N SER A 52 -19.05 -7.77 -40.10
CA SER A 52 -19.55 -6.77 -41.06
C SER A 52 -21.08 -6.87 -41.14
N GLN A 53 -21.77 -5.73 -41.31
CA GLN A 53 -23.24 -5.64 -41.18
C GLN A 53 -24.01 -5.96 -42.48
N PRO A 54 -25.30 -6.34 -42.37
CA PRO A 54 -26.29 -6.31 -43.46
C PRO A 54 -27.37 -5.21 -43.29
N ASP A 55 -27.89 -4.73 -44.42
CA ASP A 55 -29.04 -3.84 -44.63
C ASP A 55 -29.49 -4.01 -46.11
N PRO A 56 -30.73 -3.69 -46.54
CA PRO A 56 -32.04 -3.90 -45.91
C PRO A 56 -33.06 -4.52 -46.94
N LEU A 57 -34.37 -4.20 -46.82
CA LEU A 57 -35.55 -4.59 -47.67
C LEU A 57 -36.18 -5.97 -47.32
N GLU A 58 -37.48 -6.23 -47.11
CA GLU A 58 -38.84 -5.67 -47.47
C GLU A 58 -39.62 -6.60 -48.45
N PRO A 59 -40.98 -6.56 -48.55
CA PRO A 59 -42.04 -6.08 -47.62
C PRO A 59 -43.33 -6.98 -47.56
N LYS A 60 -44.43 -6.46 -46.96
CA LYS A 60 -45.87 -6.85 -47.07
C LYS A 60 -46.35 -8.15 -46.37
N GLU A 61 -47.61 -8.33 -45.94
CA GLU A 61 -48.83 -7.51 -45.64
C GLU A 61 -49.69 -8.40 -44.68
N GLU A 62 -50.27 -8.00 -43.54
CA GLU A 62 -51.17 -6.90 -43.13
C GLU A 62 -52.69 -7.24 -43.15
N ILE A 63 -53.29 -7.26 -41.95
CA ILE A 63 -54.72 -7.01 -41.61
C ILE A 63 -54.67 -6.39 -40.18
N ALA A 64 -54.75 -5.07 -39.98
CA ALA A 64 -55.94 -4.19 -39.94
C ALA A 64 -56.88 -4.44 -38.73
N MET A 65 -57.54 -3.49 -38.06
CA MET A 65 -57.49 -2.00 -37.86
C MET A 65 -58.42 -1.70 -36.62
N GLU A 66 -58.56 -0.56 -35.92
CA GLU A 66 -58.07 0.85 -35.88
C GLU A 66 -57.47 1.10 -34.46
N ASP A 67 -56.79 2.16 -34.00
CA ASP A 67 -56.56 3.59 -34.30
C ASP A 67 -57.63 4.65 -33.93
N LEU A 68 -57.27 5.54 -32.97
CA LEU A 68 -57.56 6.98 -33.05
C LEU A 68 -56.58 7.79 -32.16
N SER A 69 -56.05 8.90 -32.68
CA SER A 69 -55.19 9.83 -31.95
C SER A 69 -55.77 11.24 -31.88
N THR A 70 -55.45 12.01 -30.83
CA THR A 70 -55.52 13.48 -30.85
C THR A 70 -54.57 14.09 -29.82
N THR A 71 -54.15 15.34 -30.05
CA THR A 71 -52.91 15.92 -29.49
C THR A 71 -53.12 17.40 -29.13
N VAL A 72 -52.14 18.02 -28.43
CA VAL A 72 -51.87 19.48 -28.32
C VAL A 72 -52.56 20.27 -27.17
N LYS A 73 -51.74 20.60 -26.13
CA LYS A 73 -51.53 21.93 -25.45
C LYS A 73 -52.76 22.71 -24.87
N LEU A 74 -52.65 23.77 -24.05
CA LEU A 74 -51.55 24.59 -23.48
C LEU A 74 -52.00 25.27 -22.15
N ASP A 75 -51.05 25.55 -21.26
CA ASP A 75 -50.96 26.61 -20.20
C ASP A 75 -52.05 26.94 -19.14
N GLN A 76 -51.51 27.33 -17.97
CA GLN A 76 -51.96 28.30 -16.94
C GLN A 76 -53.45 28.44 -16.53
N SER A 77 -53.73 28.18 -15.25
CA SER A 77 -54.24 29.19 -14.29
C SER A 77 -54.36 28.62 -12.86
N GLU A 78 -54.47 29.50 -11.86
CA GLU A 78 -54.66 29.13 -10.45
C GLU A 78 -56.10 28.71 -10.14
N ASN A 79 -56.30 27.74 -9.23
CA ASN A 79 -57.20 27.96 -8.07
C ASN A 79 -57.06 26.90 -6.95
N GLN A 80 -57.56 27.26 -5.77
CA GLN A 80 -57.49 26.44 -4.55
C GLN A 80 -58.59 25.38 -4.46
N VAL A 81 -58.26 24.15 -4.09
CA VAL A 81 -59.19 23.21 -3.40
C VAL A 81 -58.45 22.44 -2.31
N SER A 82 -58.98 22.47 -1.08
CA SER A 82 -58.44 21.75 0.09
C SER A 82 -59.27 20.47 0.40
N PRO A 83 -58.89 19.61 1.37
CA PRO A 83 -58.65 18.20 1.09
C PRO A 83 -59.88 17.29 1.27
N ARG A 84 -59.87 16.13 0.60
CA ARG A 84 -60.72 14.98 0.97
C ARG A 84 -59.91 13.86 1.61
N GLN A 85 -60.19 13.57 2.87
CA GLN A 85 -59.51 12.54 3.67
C GLN A 85 -59.91 11.11 3.23
N GLY A 86 -59.17 10.52 2.30
CA GLY A 86 -59.27 9.08 1.99
C GLY A 86 -58.50 8.22 2.99
N ARG A 87 -59.11 7.85 4.13
CA ARG A 87 -58.46 6.95 5.12
C ARG A 87 -58.31 5.52 4.57
N ARG A 88 -57.17 5.21 3.93
CA ARG A 88 -56.66 3.83 3.85
C ARG A 88 -55.70 3.57 5.02
N CYS A 89 -56.25 3.07 6.11
CA CYS A 89 -55.47 2.62 7.27
C CYS A 89 -54.72 1.32 6.94
N ILE A 90 -53.60 1.42 6.22
CA ILE A 90 -52.56 0.39 6.32
C ILE A 90 -52.13 0.36 7.80
N PRO A 91 -52.15 -0.80 8.50
CA PRO A 91 -51.73 -0.86 9.90
C PRO A 91 -50.29 -0.35 10.01
N LYS A 92 -50.02 0.62 10.90
CA LYS A 92 -48.68 1.22 11.01
C LYS A 92 -47.58 0.17 11.16
N ALA A 93 -47.85 -0.89 11.94
CA ALA A 93 -46.96 -2.03 12.12
C ALA A 93 -46.49 -2.70 10.80
N LEU A 94 -47.33 -2.71 9.76
CA LEU A 94 -46.99 -3.33 8.48
C LEU A 94 -45.89 -2.55 7.73
N GLY A 95 -45.81 -1.22 7.89
CA GLY A 95 -44.76 -0.39 7.29
C GLY A 95 -43.35 -0.72 7.80
N TYR A 96 -43.23 -1.14 9.07
CA TYR A 96 -41.98 -1.60 9.68
C TYR A 96 -41.54 -2.95 9.09
N VAL A 97 -42.48 -3.76 8.60
CA VAL A 97 -42.25 -5.06 7.97
C VAL A 97 -41.95 -4.91 6.47
N THR A 98 -42.65 -4.01 5.76
CA THR A 98 -42.43 -3.75 4.31
C THR A 98 -41.22 -2.87 4.01
N GLY A 99 -40.51 -2.38 5.03
CA GLY A 99 -39.17 -1.78 4.90
C GLY A 99 -39.13 -0.25 4.84
N ASP A 100 -40.27 0.46 4.86
CA ASP A 100 -40.28 1.93 4.91
C ASP A 100 -40.02 2.47 6.32
N MET A 101 -38.77 2.32 6.76
CA MET A 101 -38.31 2.74 8.08
C MET A 101 -38.11 4.26 8.22
N ARG A 102 -38.75 5.09 7.39
CA ARG A 102 -38.65 6.56 7.46
C ARG A 102 -39.33 7.15 8.71
N GLU A 103 -40.50 6.65 9.12
CA GLU A 103 -41.12 7.06 10.41
C GLU A 103 -40.19 6.72 11.59
N PHE A 104 -39.65 5.49 11.62
CA PHE A 104 -38.72 5.06 12.67
C PHE A 104 -37.42 5.87 12.70
N SER A 105 -36.80 6.09 11.54
CA SER A 105 -35.57 6.87 11.44
C SER A 105 -35.76 8.32 11.88
N ASN A 106 -36.93 8.92 11.59
CA ASN A 106 -37.26 10.25 12.09
C ASN A 106 -37.47 10.24 13.61
N TRP A 107 -38.23 9.29 14.16
CA TRP A 107 -38.44 9.13 15.61
C TRP A 107 -37.13 8.91 16.38
N LEU A 108 -36.13 8.26 15.77
CA LEU A 108 -34.87 7.93 16.40
C LEU A 108 -33.89 9.11 16.51
N LYS A 109 -34.01 10.15 15.66
CA LYS A 109 -33.12 11.34 15.66
C LYS A 109 -33.11 12.04 17.01
N ASP A 110 -34.25 12.09 17.68
CA ASP A 110 -34.45 12.76 18.97
C ASP A 110 -34.20 11.83 20.17
N LYS A 111 -33.54 10.67 19.96
CA LYS A 111 -33.23 9.69 21.01
C LYS A 111 -31.75 9.70 21.39
N PRO A 112 -31.40 9.29 22.62
CA PRO A 112 -30.01 9.15 23.07
C PRO A 112 -29.11 8.44 22.05
N VAL A 113 -27.88 8.90 21.90
CA VAL A 113 -26.91 8.41 20.89
C VAL A 113 -26.73 6.89 20.94
N VAL A 114 -26.87 6.27 22.13
CA VAL A 114 -26.81 4.81 22.30
C VAL A 114 -27.89 4.07 21.49
N LEU A 115 -29.11 4.60 21.41
CA LEU A 115 -30.20 4.01 20.61
C LEU A 115 -29.96 4.19 19.10
N GLN A 116 -29.39 5.33 18.70
CA GLN A 116 -28.99 5.58 17.31
C GLN A 116 -27.86 4.62 16.89
N PHE A 117 -26.86 4.43 17.75
CA PHE A 117 -25.75 3.51 17.57
C PHE A 117 -26.19 2.05 17.45
N ILE A 118 -27.19 1.62 18.24
CA ILE A 118 -27.80 0.28 18.13
C ILE A 118 -28.53 0.10 16.78
N ASP A 119 -29.30 1.09 16.31
CA ASP A 119 -29.92 1.04 14.98
C ASP A 119 -28.88 0.96 13.86
N TRP A 120 -27.78 1.71 13.96
CA TRP A 120 -26.68 1.67 12.98
C TRP A 120 -26.00 0.29 12.94
N ILE A 121 -25.76 -0.35 14.08
CA ILE A 121 -25.22 -1.72 14.17
C ILE A 121 -26.20 -2.72 13.53
N LEU A 122 -27.48 -2.66 13.88
CA LEU A 122 -28.49 -3.59 13.38
C LEU A 122 -28.72 -3.43 11.87
N ARG A 123 -28.72 -2.21 11.34
CA ARG A 123 -28.71 -1.97 9.89
C ARG A 123 -27.42 -2.45 9.24
N GLY A 124 -26.27 -2.27 9.89
CA GLY A 124 -24.99 -2.81 9.43
C GLY A 124 -25.01 -4.33 9.27
N ILE A 125 -25.68 -5.05 10.18
CA ILE A 125 -25.90 -6.50 10.08
C ILE A 125 -26.87 -6.83 8.93
N SER A 126 -27.97 -6.08 8.76
CA SER A 126 -28.95 -6.36 7.69
C SER A 126 -28.45 -6.07 6.27
N GLN A 127 -27.51 -5.12 6.12
CA GLN A 127 -26.91 -4.76 4.83
C GLN A 127 -26.12 -5.91 4.19
N VAL A 128 -25.74 -6.94 4.95
CA VAL A 128 -25.15 -8.19 4.42
C VAL A 128 -26.11 -8.93 3.47
N VAL A 129 -27.43 -8.70 3.60
CA VAL A 129 -28.47 -9.23 2.70
C VAL A 129 -29.12 -8.10 1.87
N PHE A 130 -28.41 -6.97 1.71
CA PHE A 130 -28.86 -5.76 1.00
C PHE A 130 -30.15 -5.11 1.55
N VAL A 131 -30.54 -5.42 2.79
CA VAL A 131 -31.71 -4.82 3.45
C VAL A 131 -31.26 -3.76 4.45
N SER A 132 -31.93 -2.60 4.49
CA SER A 132 -31.61 -1.50 5.43
C SER A 132 -32.61 -1.42 6.60
N ASN A 133 -32.89 -2.55 7.26
CA ASN A 133 -33.91 -2.65 8.32
C ASN A 133 -33.31 -3.28 9.59
N PRO A 134 -33.31 -2.60 10.75
CA PRO A 134 -32.78 -3.15 12.00
C PRO A 134 -33.50 -4.44 12.44
N ILE A 135 -34.78 -4.65 12.06
CA ILE A 135 -35.52 -5.89 12.37
C ILE A 135 -34.88 -7.08 11.65
N SER A 136 -34.48 -6.92 10.39
CA SER A 136 -33.71 -7.93 9.65
C SER A 136 -32.35 -8.17 10.28
N GLY A 137 -31.73 -7.13 10.85
CA GLY A 137 -30.48 -7.22 11.62
C GLY A 137 -30.62 -8.08 12.88
N ILE A 138 -31.71 -7.89 13.64
CA ILE A 138 -32.05 -8.72 14.80
C ILE A 138 -32.27 -10.18 14.37
N LEU A 139 -33.04 -10.42 13.30
CA LEU A 139 -33.30 -11.77 12.78
C LEU A 139 -32.01 -12.49 12.37
N ILE A 140 -31.14 -11.84 11.60
CA ILE A 140 -29.82 -12.38 11.21
C ILE A 140 -28.97 -12.65 12.45
N LEU A 141 -28.94 -11.73 13.42
CA LEU A 141 -28.17 -11.91 14.65
C LEU A 141 -28.67 -13.09 15.49
N VAL A 142 -29.99 -13.27 15.61
CA VAL A 142 -30.60 -14.40 16.32
C VAL A 142 -30.28 -15.73 15.62
N VAL A 143 -30.39 -15.80 14.29
CA VAL A 143 -30.00 -16.99 13.52
C VAL A 143 -28.51 -17.31 13.70
N LEU A 144 -27.63 -16.31 13.63
CA LEU A 144 -26.20 -16.50 13.88
C LEU A 144 -25.92 -16.94 15.33
N LEU A 145 -26.61 -16.40 16.33
CA LEU A 145 -26.46 -16.80 17.74
C LEU A 145 -26.88 -18.26 17.97
N ILE A 146 -27.98 -18.70 17.34
CA ILE A 146 -28.45 -20.09 17.40
C ILE A 146 -27.47 -21.03 16.69
N GLN A 147 -26.94 -20.64 15.53
CA GLN A 147 -26.04 -21.49 14.74
C GLN A 147 -24.62 -21.56 15.32
N ASN A 148 -24.05 -20.43 15.75
CA ASN A 148 -22.77 -20.37 16.44
C ASN A 148 -22.59 -19.02 17.19
N PRO A 149 -22.66 -18.99 18.54
CA PRO A 149 -22.52 -17.77 19.33
C PRO A 149 -21.22 -16.98 19.08
N TRP A 150 -20.10 -17.65 18.77
CA TRP A 150 -18.84 -16.99 18.44
C TRP A 150 -18.88 -16.29 17.08
N LEU A 151 -19.59 -16.84 16.09
CA LEU A 151 -19.75 -16.21 14.78
C LEU A 151 -20.58 -14.93 14.89
N ALA A 152 -21.67 -14.99 15.66
CA ALA A 152 -22.50 -13.82 15.98
C ALA A 152 -21.69 -12.74 16.73
N LEU A 153 -20.94 -13.12 17.77
CA LEU A 153 -20.13 -12.19 18.56
C LEU A 153 -19.07 -11.49 17.70
N ASN A 154 -18.34 -12.25 16.87
CA ASN A 154 -17.32 -11.70 15.97
C ASN A 154 -17.94 -10.77 14.90
N GLY A 155 -19.12 -11.12 14.37
CA GLY A 155 -19.88 -10.25 13.46
C GLY A 155 -20.30 -8.93 14.11
N CYS A 156 -20.82 -8.98 15.34
CA CYS A 156 -21.14 -7.79 16.13
C CYS A 156 -19.92 -6.94 16.46
N VAL A 157 -18.79 -7.54 16.83
CA VAL A 157 -17.54 -6.79 17.05
C VAL A 157 -17.09 -6.09 15.76
N GLY A 158 -17.19 -6.76 14.61
CA GLY A 158 -16.88 -6.18 13.30
C GLY A 158 -17.75 -4.97 12.96
N THR A 159 -19.08 -5.06 13.14
CA THR A 159 -19.99 -3.94 12.87
C THR A 159 -19.83 -2.82 13.89
N VAL A 160 -19.69 -3.12 15.19
CA VAL A 160 -19.39 -2.14 16.26
C VAL A 160 -18.12 -1.36 15.95
N VAL A 161 -17.01 -2.05 15.62
CA VAL A 161 -15.73 -1.39 15.29
C VAL A 161 -15.87 -0.55 14.02
N SER A 162 -16.51 -1.06 12.96
CA SER A 162 -16.76 -0.31 11.73
C SER A 162 -17.58 0.97 11.98
N THR A 163 -18.68 0.89 12.75
CA THR A 163 -19.50 2.05 13.11
C THR A 163 -18.73 3.04 13.99
N LEU A 164 -17.93 2.58 14.96
CA LEU A 164 -17.09 3.46 15.77
C LEU A 164 -16.01 4.16 14.94
N THR A 165 -15.34 3.44 14.03
CA THR A 165 -14.36 4.02 13.10
C THR A 165 -15.03 5.05 12.18
N ALA A 166 -16.21 4.74 11.63
CA ALA A 166 -16.96 5.68 10.81
C ALA A 166 -17.31 6.96 11.60
N LEU A 167 -17.79 6.84 12.85
CA LEU A 167 -18.13 7.98 13.71
C LEU A 167 -16.91 8.82 14.10
N LEU A 168 -15.78 8.20 14.42
CA LEU A 168 -14.52 8.90 14.71
C LEU A 168 -14.00 9.64 13.47
N LEU A 169 -14.12 9.04 12.28
CA LEU A 169 -13.72 9.66 11.01
C LEU A 169 -14.77 10.64 10.46
N SER A 170 -16.00 10.68 11.00
CA SER A 170 -17.08 11.60 10.57
C SER A 170 -17.32 12.79 11.50
N GLN A 171 -16.44 13.05 12.49
CA GLN A 171 -16.55 14.22 13.35
C GLN A 171 -16.15 15.53 12.63
N ASP A 172 -17.04 16.04 11.79
CA ASP A 172 -17.14 17.49 11.58
C ASP A 172 -17.68 18.12 12.87
N ARG A 173 -17.00 19.16 13.40
CA ARG A 173 -17.47 19.87 14.60
C ARG A 173 -18.60 20.83 14.22
N PRO A 174 -19.81 20.71 14.79
CA PRO A 174 -20.75 21.82 14.82
C PRO A 174 -20.14 22.97 15.64
N LYS A 175 -20.33 24.21 15.20
CA LYS A 175 -20.08 25.37 16.08
C LYS A 175 -21.16 25.37 17.17
N ALA A 176 -20.74 25.62 18.42
CA ALA A 176 -21.56 25.66 19.64
C ALA A 176 -22.32 24.38 20.03
N THR A 177 -21.80 23.65 21.04
CA THR A 177 -22.39 23.56 22.40
C THR A 177 -21.51 22.64 23.27
N HIS A 178 -21.49 22.84 24.60
CA HIS A 178 -20.66 22.06 25.52
C HIS A 178 -21.08 20.58 25.62
N SER A 179 -20.13 19.67 25.39
CA SER A 179 -20.14 18.31 25.97
C SER A 179 -18.75 17.99 26.51
N LYS A 180 -18.65 17.65 27.81
CA LYS A 180 -17.40 17.33 28.52
C LYS A 180 -17.27 15.81 28.74
N ILE A 181 -17.27 15.01 27.68
CA ILE A 181 -17.09 13.55 27.76
C ILE A 181 -15.98 13.14 26.77
N PHE A 182 -15.13 12.18 27.16
CA PHE A 182 -13.88 11.76 26.49
C PHE A 182 -12.79 12.85 26.36
N SER A 183 -12.19 13.20 27.51
CA SER A 183 -10.96 14.00 27.57
C SER A 183 -9.72 13.17 27.22
N ILE A 184 -9.40 13.04 25.92
CA ILE A 184 -8.13 12.47 25.42
C ILE A 184 -6.98 13.47 25.67
N LYS A 185 -6.66 13.76 26.94
CA LYS A 185 -5.63 14.75 27.31
C LYS A 185 -4.20 14.18 27.30
N ASN A 186 -4.03 12.93 27.69
CA ASN A 186 -2.71 12.38 28.07
C ASN A 186 -1.82 11.96 26.87
N ILE A 187 -2.25 12.19 25.63
CA ILE A 187 -1.41 11.98 24.43
C ILE A 187 -0.65 13.27 24.05
N TYR A 188 -1.14 14.45 24.46
CA TYR A 188 -0.58 15.74 24.05
C TYR A 188 0.77 16.09 24.67
N GLU A 189 1.19 15.41 25.75
CA GLU A 189 2.43 15.73 26.47
C GLU A 189 3.69 15.11 25.84
N LEU A 190 3.55 14.09 24.98
CA LEU A 190 4.69 13.42 24.34
C LEU A 190 5.22 14.10 23.06
N CYS A 191 4.52 15.10 22.50
CA CYS A 191 4.86 15.66 21.19
C CYS A 191 4.63 17.19 21.09
N PRO A 192 5.61 18.03 21.44
CA PRO A 192 5.52 19.48 21.38
C PRO A 192 5.61 20.06 19.94
N PHE A 193 5.09 19.33 18.96
CA PHE A 193 4.85 19.74 17.57
C PHE A 193 3.36 19.66 17.18
N LEU A 194 2.50 19.01 17.98
CA LEU A 194 1.06 18.86 17.70
C LEU A 194 0.19 20.03 18.21
N LYS A 195 0.81 21.09 18.74
CA LYS A 195 0.11 22.22 19.35
C LYS A 195 -0.44 23.15 18.26
N GLU A 196 -1.75 23.14 18.04
CA GLU A 196 -2.41 24.17 17.22
C GLU A 196 -2.20 25.54 17.86
N PRO A 197 -1.86 26.59 17.08
CA PRO A 197 -1.88 27.96 17.59
C PRO A 197 -3.33 28.33 17.92
N LYS A 198 -3.57 28.85 19.12
CA LYS A 198 -4.86 29.47 19.43
C LYS A 198 -4.95 30.80 18.70
N GLU A 199 -6.08 31.06 18.07
CA GLU A 199 -6.46 32.40 17.64
C GLU A 199 -6.81 33.23 18.89
N GLU A 200 -6.19 34.39 19.01
CA GLU A 200 -6.48 35.37 20.06
C GLU A 200 -6.86 36.67 19.35
N ILE A 201 -8.14 37.03 19.39
CA ILE A 201 -8.71 38.13 18.61
C ILE A 201 -8.52 39.42 19.39
N ALA A 202 -7.53 40.21 19.00
CA ALA A 202 -7.45 41.62 19.36
C ALA A 202 -8.13 42.46 18.26
N MET A 203 -9.11 43.27 18.63
CA MET A 203 -9.56 44.39 17.80
C MET A 203 -8.60 45.56 18.01
N GLU A 204 -8.11 46.14 16.93
CA GLU A 204 -7.51 47.49 16.90
C GLU A 204 -7.88 48.16 15.57
N ASP A 205 -7.90 49.49 15.57
CA ASP A 205 -8.90 50.24 14.81
C ASP A 205 -8.53 50.59 13.35
N LEU A 206 -9.55 50.93 12.56
CA LEU A 206 -9.43 51.22 11.14
C LEU A 206 -8.95 52.66 10.87
N SER A 207 -7.90 52.81 10.07
CA SER A 207 -7.70 54.04 9.29
C SER A 207 -7.14 53.73 7.90
N THR A 208 -7.62 54.47 6.90
CA THR A 208 -7.40 54.23 5.47
C THR A 208 -6.31 55.12 4.89
N THR A 209 -5.54 54.60 3.93
CA THR A 209 -5.10 55.35 2.74
C THR A 209 -4.80 54.35 1.62
N VAL A 210 -5.22 54.69 0.39
CA VAL A 210 -5.04 53.87 -0.82
C VAL A 210 -3.72 54.21 -1.53
N LYS A 211 -3.02 53.19 -2.02
CA LYS A 211 -2.24 53.27 -3.27
C LYS A 211 -2.02 51.86 -3.86
N LEU A 212 -2.12 51.77 -5.19
CA LEU A 212 -1.60 50.61 -5.94
C LEU A 212 -0.08 50.72 -6.00
N ASP A 213 0.60 49.58 -6.01
CA ASP A 213 1.56 49.28 -7.09
C ASP A 213 1.79 47.77 -7.24
N GLN A 214 2.42 47.36 -8.34
CA GLN A 214 2.64 45.94 -8.68
C GLN A 214 4.06 45.43 -8.33
N SER A 215 4.21 44.10 -8.38
CA SER A 215 5.46 43.31 -8.45
C SER A 215 6.14 42.83 -7.13
N GLU A 216 6.68 41.61 -7.24
CA GLU A 216 7.71 40.94 -6.41
C GLU A 216 7.61 40.95 -4.86
N ASN A 217 6.65 40.20 -4.32
CA ASN A 217 6.67 39.80 -2.90
C ASN A 217 7.71 38.69 -2.62
N GLN A 218 8.93 39.07 -2.22
CA GLN A 218 9.84 38.14 -1.51
C GLN A 218 9.29 37.82 -0.12
N VAL A 219 8.84 36.59 0.11
CA VAL A 219 8.28 36.17 1.41
C VAL A 219 9.41 35.85 2.39
N SER A 220 9.71 36.79 3.29
CA SER A 220 10.64 36.56 4.39
C SER A 220 10.05 35.61 5.45
N PRO A 221 10.78 34.57 5.89
CA PRO A 221 10.25 33.61 6.86
C PRO A 221 10.25 34.18 8.28
N ARG A 222 9.06 34.48 8.84
CA ARG A 222 8.91 34.89 10.25
C ARG A 222 9.42 33.81 11.19
N GLN A 223 10.34 34.18 12.09
CA GLN A 223 11.14 33.24 12.88
C GLN A 223 10.37 32.65 14.09
N GLY A 224 9.94 31.40 13.97
CA GLY A 224 9.66 30.55 15.14
C GLY A 224 10.95 29.87 15.63
N ARG A 225 11.61 30.42 16.66
CA ARG A 225 12.89 29.87 17.16
C ARG A 225 12.74 28.48 17.80
N ARG A 226 13.08 27.43 17.05
CA ARG A 226 13.79 26.26 17.59
C ARG A 226 15.20 26.24 17.01
N CYS A 227 16.21 26.22 17.88
CA CYS A 227 17.62 26.19 17.48
C CYS A 227 18.05 24.79 17.02
N ILE A 228 17.49 24.33 15.90
CA ILE A 228 18.13 23.28 15.09
C ILE A 228 19.50 23.83 14.65
N PRO A 229 20.62 23.14 14.91
CA PRO A 229 21.93 23.58 14.42
C PRO A 229 21.90 23.76 12.91
N LYS A 230 22.41 24.86 12.36
CA LYS A 230 22.31 25.16 10.92
C LYS A 230 22.71 23.98 10.04
N ALA A 231 23.80 23.29 10.38
CA ALA A 231 24.30 22.10 9.70
C ALA A 231 23.29 20.95 9.62
N LEU A 232 22.43 20.75 10.64
CA LEU A 232 21.40 19.72 10.64
C LEU A 232 20.29 20.04 9.62
N GLY A 233 19.95 21.32 9.44
CA GLY A 233 18.96 21.76 8.44
C GLY A 233 19.35 21.40 7.00
N TYR A 234 20.64 21.44 6.66
CA TYR A 234 21.14 21.05 5.33
C TYR A 234 21.03 19.56 5.01
N VAL A 235 20.91 18.70 6.04
CA VAL A 235 20.88 17.23 5.88
C VAL A 235 19.52 16.59 6.18
N THR A 236 18.58 17.36 6.74
CA THR A 236 17.19 16.95 6.96
C THR A 236 16.31 17.06 5.71
N GLY A 237 15.14 16.41 5.72
CA GLY A 237 14.19 16.44 4.62
C GLY A 237 14.77 15.86 3.32
N ASP A 238 14.39 16.44 2.19
CA ASP A 238 14.80 16.01 0.85
C ASP A 238 16.11 16.65 0.33
N MET A 239 16.79 17.45 1.16
CA MET A 239 18.04 18.13 0.84
C MET A 239 17.99 18.97 -0.46
N ARG A 240 16.90 19.73 -0.69
CA ARG A 240 16.76 20.62 -1.87
C ARG A 240 17.94 21.54 -2.13
N GLU A 241 18.53 22.14 -1.10
CA GLU A 241 19.65 23.08 -1.28
C GLU A 241 20.89 22.38 -1.85
N PHE A 242 21.18 21.16 -1.39
CA PHE A 242 22.23 20.30 -1.97
C PHE A 242 21.88 19.89 -3.41
N SER A 243 20.64 19.47 -3.67
CA SER A 243 20.19 19.10 -5.02
C SER A 243 20.29 20.27 -6.01
N ASN A 244 19.96 21.50 -5.58
CA ASN A 244 20.12 22.71 -6.37
C ASN A 244 21.61 23.00 -6.66
N TRP A 245 22.47 22.97 -5.62
CA TRP A 245 23.91 23.16 -5.78
C TRP A 245 24.56 22.13 -6.72
N LEU A 246 24.03 20.92 -6.78
CA LEU A 246 24.55 19.81 -7.57
C LEU A 246 24.25 19.92 -9.09
N LYS A 247 23.27 20.74 -9.50
CA LYS A 247 22.89 20.93 -10.92
C LYS A 247 24.07 21.41 -11.77
N ASP A 248 24.87 22.33 -11.24
CA ASP A 248 26.05 22.89 -11.91
C ASP A 248 27.33 22.13 -11.53
N LYS A 249 27.25 20.80 -11.35
CA LYS A 249 28.37 19.92 -11.00
C LYS A 249 28.46 18.75 -11.99
N PRO A 250 29.63 18.08 -12.13
CA PRO A 250 29.81 17.00 -13.09
C PRO A 250 28.73 15.92 -13.00
N VAL A 251 28.26 15.46 -14.18
CA VAL A 251 27.13 14.51 -14.29
C VAL A 251 27.32 13.22 -13.49
N VAL A 252 28.57 12.80 -13.24
CA VAL A 252 28.90 11.65 -12.39
C VAL A 252 28.46 11.87 -10.94
N LEU A 253 28.62 13.08 -10.39
CA LEU A 253 28.18 13.41 -9.02
C LEU A 253 26.65 13.51 -8.95
N GLN A 254 26.01 14.05 -9.98
CA GLN A 254 24.55 14.05 -10.10
C GLN A 254 24.02 12.61 -10.14
N PHE A 255 24.60 11.74 -10.96
CA PHE A 255 24.22 10.34 -11.05
C PHE A 255 24.38 9.62 -9.70
N ILE A 256 25.47 9.86 -8.95
CA ILE A 256 25.66 9.29 -7.60
C ILE A 256 24.57 9.74 -6.63
N ASP A 257 24.17 11.01 -6.61
CA ASP A 257 23.02 11.51 -5.82
C ASP A 257 21.71 10.81 -6.22
N TRP A 258 21.46 10.61 -7.51
CA TRP A 258 20.27 9.90 -8.01
C TRP A 258 20.24 8.43 -7.57
N ILE A 259 21.39 7.74 -7.55
CA ILE A 259 21.51 6.37 -7.04
C ILE A 259 21.30 6.31 -5.52
N LEU A 260 21.90 7.23 -4.75
CA LEU A 260 21.74 7.26 -3.30
C LEU A 260 20.30 7.59 -2.87
N ARG A 261 19.66 8.55 -3.53
CA ARG A 261 18.21 8.80 -3.41
C ARG A 261 17.40 7.59 -3.85
N GLY A 262 17.81 6.91 -4.92
CA GLY A 262 17.21 5.66 -5.38
C GLY A 262 17.31 4.50 -4.38
N ILE A 263 18.31 4.50 -3.50
CA ILE A 263 18.39 3.54 -2.38
C ILE A 263 17.41 3.95 -1.27
N SER A 264 17.39 5.23 -0.85
CA SER A 264 16.51 5.69 0.23
C SER A 264 15.01 5.74 -0.13
N GLN A 265 14.67 5.88 -1.42
CA GLN A 265 13.28 5.94 -1.89
C GLN A 265 12.49 4.65 -1.69
N VAL A 266 13.16 3.53 -1.38
CA VAL A 266 12.52 2.28 -0.91
C VAL A 266 11.63 2.52 0.33
N VAL A 267 11.99 3.51 1.17
CA VAL A 267 11.22 3.96 2.34
C VAL A 267 10.65 5.37 2.16
N PHE A 268 10.36 5.76 0.91
CA PHE A 268 9.84 7.07 0.46
C PHE A 268 10.73 8.28 0.78
N VAL A 269 12.00 8.06 1.13
CA VAL A 269 12.94 9.13 1.49
C VAL A 269 13.74 9.56 0.26
N SER A 270 13.73 10.85 -0.09
CA SER A 270 14.60 11.44 -1.14
C SER A 270 15.82 12.12 -0.49
N ASN A 271 16.72 11.36 0.15
CA ASN A 271 17.84 11.94 0.88
C ASN A 271 19.12 11.11 0.64
N PRO A 272 20.16 11.67 0.00
CA PRO A 272 21.37 10.91 -0.33
C PRO A 272 22.16 10.46 0.91
N ILE A 273 22.09 11.18 2.03
CA ILE A 273 22.78 10.78 3.28
C ILE A 273 22.04 9.63 3.94
N SER A 274 20.70 9.65 3.96
CA SER A 274 19.91 8.45 4.31
C SER A 274 20.25 7.27 3.40
N GLY A 275 20.42 7.50 2.10
CA GLY A 275 20.89 6.52 1.12
C GLY A 275 22.25 5.92 1.46
N ILE A 276 23.23 6.75 1.88
CA ILE A 276 24.55 6.30 2.36
C ILE A 276 24.42 5.46 3.62
N LEU A 277 23.64 5.89 4.62
CA LEU A 277 23.45 5.14 5.88
C LEU A 277 22.84 3.75 5.63
N ILE A 278 21.85 3.69 4.73
CA ILE A 278 21.22 2.44 4.29
C ILE A 278 22.24 1.58 3.54
N LEU A 279 22.97 2.13 2.56
CA LEU A 279 23.98 1.39 1.79
C LEU A 279 25.10 0.83 2.68
N VAL A 280 25.59 1.60 3.65
CA VAL A 280 26.63 1.16 4.59
C VAL A 280 26.14 -0.03 5.42
N VAL A 281 24.91 -0.03 5.93
CA VAL A 281 24.43 -1.17 6.72
C VAL A 281 24.07 -2.39 5.85
N LEU A 282 23.59 -2.18 4.62
CA LEU A 282 23.44 -3.26 3.63
C LEU A 282 24.80 -3.93 3.35
N LEU A 283 25.86 -3.14 3.17
CA LEU A 283 27.22 -3.65 2.94
C LEU A 283 27.79 -4.38 4.16
N ILE A 284 27.53 -3.90 5.39
CA ILE A 284 27.94 -4.58 6.63
C ILE A 284 27.23 -5.93 6.77
N GLN A 285 25.91 -5.97 6.51
CA GLN A 285 25.09 -7.16 6.75
C GLN A 285 25.26 -8.22 5.66
N ASN A 286 25.34 -7.84 4.37
CA ASN A 286 25.68 -8.75 3.29
C ASN A 286 26.18 -8.01 2.02
N PRO A 287 27.51 -7.96 1.76
CA PRO A 287 28.06 -7.28 0.58
C PRO A 287 27.53 -7.78 -0.77
N TRP A 288 27.15 -9.06 -0.87
CA TRP A 288 26.63 -9.65 -2.12
C TRP A 288 25.21 -9.16 -2.43
N LEU A 289 24.33 -9.12 -1.43
CA LEU A 289 22.98 -8.56 -1.59
C LEU A 289 23.04 -7.05 -1.84
N ALA A 290 23.91 -6.33 -1.11
CA ALA A 290 24.15 -4.91 -1.33
C ALA A 290 24.63 -4.61 -2.77
N LEU A 291 25.60 -5.39 -3.29
CA LEU A 291 26.09 -5.28 -4.66
C LEU A 291 24.97 -5.51 -5.70
N ASN A 292 24.17 -6.57 -5.55
CA ASN A 292 23.07 -6.84 -6.47
C ASN A 292 22.02 -5.72 -6.42
N GLY A 293 21.74 -5.18 -5.22
CA GLY A 293 20.91 -3.98 -5.04
C GLY A 293 21.44 -2.78 -5.81
N CYS A 294 22.71 -2.40 -5.62
CA CYS A 294 23.34 -1.28 -6.33
C CYS A 294 23.35 -1.47 -7.85
N VAL A 295 23.63 -2.69 -8.34
CA VAL A 295 23.53 -3.00 -9.78
C VAL A 295 22.11 -2.78 -10.27
N GLY A 296 21.09 -3.21 -9.53
CA GLY A 296 19.69 -2.96 -9.86
C GLY A 296 19.33 -1.47 -9.88
N THR A 297 19.76 -0.69 -8.88
CA THR A 297 19.55 0.77 -8.84
C THR A 297 20.20 1.45 -10.05
N VAL A 298 21.44 1.08 -10.38
CA VAL A 298 22.23 1.65 -11.49
C VAL A 298 21.59 1.30 -12.84
N VAL A 299 21.29 0.03 -13.09
CA VAL A 299 20.69 -0.40 -14.36
C VAL A 299 19.28 0.16 -14.55
N SER A 300 18.46 0.22 -13.50
CA SER A 300 17.13 0.86 -13.54
C SER A 300 17.24 2.37 -13.84
N THR A 301 18.16 3.07 -13.19
CA THR A 301 18.39 4.52 -13.41
C THR A 301 18.92 4.82 -14.82
N LEU A 302 19.89 4.03 -15.31
CA LEU A 302 20.40 4.13 -16.68
C LEU A 302 19.30 3.82 -17.72
N THR A 303 18.46 2.82 -17.47
CA THR A 303 17.35 2.48 -18.37
C THR A 303 16.30 3.58 -18.40
N ALA A 304 16.02 4.25 -17.29
CA ALA A 304 15.15 5.43 -17.26
C ALA A 304 15.74 6.63 -18.02
N LEU A 305 17.07 6.82 -17.96
CA LEU A 305 17.77 7.85 -18.74
C LEU A 305 17.67 7.59 -20.26
N LEU A 306 17.86 6.33 -20.67
CA LEU A 306 17.77 5.85 -22.06
C LEU A 306 16.34 5.90 -22.62
N LEU A 307 15.34 5.51 -21.82
CA LEU A 307 13.91 5.60 -22.15
C LEU A 307 13.34 7.03 -22.00
N SER A 308 14.22 8.06 -21.97
CA SER A 308 13.89 9.48 -21.86
C SER A 308 12.83 9.81 -20.80
N GLN A 309 12.85 9.10 -19.67
CA GLN A 309 11.94 9.34 -18.56
C GLN A 309 12.24 10.68 -17.89
N ASP A 310 11.23 11.24 -17.22
CA ASP A 310 11.31 12.54 -16.57
C ASP A 310 12.56 12.68 -15.69
N ARG A 311 13.33 13.73 -15.95
CA ARG A 311 14.55 14.05 -15.23
C ARG A 311 14.28 14.47 -13.79
N SER A 312 13.11 15.01 -13.46
CA SER A 312 12.76 15.33 -12.06
C SER A 312 12.53 14.06 -11.23
N ALA A 313 11.79 13.08 -11.76
CA ALA A 313 11.59 11.78 -11.14
C ALA A 313 12.88 10.95 -11.02
N ILE A 314 13.76 11.02 -12.04
CA ILE A 314 15.11 10.42 -11.95
C ILE A 314 15.93 11.09 -10.85
N ALA A 315 15.97 12.43 -10.81
CA ALA A 315 16.73 13.17 -9.80
C ALA A 315 16.20 12.95 -8.37
N ALA A 316 14.90 12.73 -8.21
CA ALA A 316 14.29 12.35 -6.93
C ALA A 316 14.51 10.87 -6.55
N GLY A 317 15.23 10.07 -7.34
CA GLY A 317 15.48 8.65 -7.10
C GLY A 317 14.31 7.71 -7.41
N LEU A 318 13.18 8.22 -7.94
CA LEU A 318 11.96 7.44 -8.15
C LEU A 318 12.09 6.34 -9.21
N GLN A 319 13.14 6.39 -10.04
CA GLN A 319 13.47 5.36 -11.02
C GLN A 319 14.53 4.35 -10.51
N GLY A 320 15.07 4.54 -9.30
CA GLY A 320 16.08 3.65 -8.72
C GLY A 320 15.52 2.57 -7.79
N TYR A 321 14.58 2.92 -6.90
CA TYR A 321 14.22 2.08 -5.74
C TYR A 321 13.62 0.71 -6.06
N ASN A 322 12.85 0.62 -7.16
CA ASN A 322 12.33 -0.66 -7.63
C ASN A 322 13.46 -1.61 -8.07
N GLY A 323 14.50 -1.08 -8.72
CA GLY A 323 15.72 -1.83 -9.05
C GLY A 323 16.53 -2.22 -7.81
N THR A 324 16.64 -1.33 -6.82
CA THR A 324 17.30 -1.59 -5.53
C THR A 324 16.71 -2.83 -4.83
N LEU A 325 15.38 -2.87 -4.67
CA LEU A 325 14.69 -4.03 -4.09
C LEU A 325 14.84 -5.28 -4.96
N LEU A 326 14.68 -5.14 -6.28
CA LEU A 326 14.73 -6.27 -7.20
C LEU A 326 16.07 -7.00 -7.12
N GLY A 327 17.19 -6.27 -7.18
CA GLY A 327 18.52 -6.84 -7.05
C GLY A 327 18.74 -7.56 -5.70
N ILE A 328 18.39 -6.91 -4.59
CA ILE A 328 18.55 -7.51 -3.24
C ILE A 328 17.72 -8.78 -3.11
N LEU A 329 16.44 -8.76 -3.50
CA LEU A 329 15.55 -9.91 -3.31
C LEU A 329 15.80 -11.04 -4.32
N MET A 330 16.29 -10.75 -5.53
CA MET A 330 16.77 -11.80 -6.44
C MET A 330 17.98 -12.54 -5.87
N ALA A 331 18.90 -11.83 -5.20
CA ALA A 331 20.01 -12.45 -4.48
C ALA A 331 19.55 -13.19 -3.21
N LEU A 332 18.62 -12.64 -2.44
CA LEU A 332 18.05 -13.29 -1.25
C LEU A 332 17.31 -14.58 -1.60
N PHE A 333 16.62 -14.63 -2.74
CA PHE A 333 15.78 -15.77 -3.14
C PHE A 333 16.45 -16.77 -4.09
N SER A 334 17.71 -16.57 -4.50
CA SER A 334 18.49 -17.62 -5.18
C SER A 334 18.89 -18.73 -4.21
N SER A 335 18.92 -19.99 -4.69
CA SER A 335 19.51 -21.12 -3.94
C SER A 335 21.00 -21.31 -4.18
N MET A 336 21.60 -20.62 -5.16
CA MET A 336 23.04 -20.70 -5.48
C MET A 336 23.96 -20.03 -4.44
N GLY A 337 23.40 -19.27 -3.50
CA GLY A 337 24.13 -18.65 -2.39
C GLY A 337 24.82 -17.34 -2.74
N GLY A 338 25.89 -17.03 -2.01
CA GLY A 338 26.67 -15.80 -2.15
C GLY A 338 27.62 -15.83 -3.34
N TYR A 339 27.85 -14.67 -3.97
CA TYR A 339 28.83 -14.47 -5.05
C TYR A 339 28.64 -15.36 -6.29
N TYR A 340 27.41 -15.80 -6.57
CA TYR A 340 27.07 -16.45 -7.84
C TYR A 340 27.00 -15.40 -8.97
N TRP A 341 28.15 -15.02 -9.51
CA TRP A 341 28.34 -13.89 -10.44
C TRP A 341 27.41 -13.88 -11.66
N TRP A 342 27.01 -15.06 -12.16
CA TRP A 342 26.03 -15.18 -13.25
C TRP A 342 24.69 -14.50 -12.93
N LEU A 343 24.30 -14.38 -11.65
CA LEU A 343 23.07 -13.72 -11.21
C LEU A 343 23.01 -12.22 -11.60
N LEU A 344 24.16 -11.57 -11.82
CA LEU A 344 24.20 -10.18 -12.29
C LEU A 344 23.55 -10.01 -13.67
N LEU A 345 23.49 -11.06 -14.50
CA LEU A 345 22.83 -11.02 -15.81
C LEU A 345 21.30 -10.87 -15.68
N PRO A 346 20.55 -11.79 -15.02
CA PRO A 346 19.12 -11.59 -14.81
C PRO A 346 18.83 -10.39 -13.89
N VAL A 347 19.67 -10.06 -12.91
CA VAL A 347 19.46 -8.85 -12.07
C VAL A 347 19.49 -7.59 -12.94
N SER A 348 20.44 -7.49 -13.87
CA SER A 348 20.48 -6.38 -14.84
C SER A 348 19.27 -6.40 -15.75
N ALA A 349 19.00 -7.53 -16.43
CA ALA A 349 17.90 -7.65 -17.40
C ALA A 349 16.53 -7.37 -16.78
N MET A 350 16.25 -7.87 -15.57
CA MET A 350 15.00 -7.60 -14.87
C MET A 350 14.93 -6.16 -14.35
N SER A 351 16.05 -5.55 -13.95
CA SER A 351 16.08 -4.13 -13.54
C SER A 351 15.84 -3.16 -14.69
N MET A 352 16.15 -3.54 -15.93
CA MET A 352 15.73 -2.78 -17.13
C MET A 352 14.19 -2.73 -17.27
N THR A 353 13.46 -3.71 -16.71
CA THR A 353 11.99 -3.70 -16.75
C THR A 353 11.36 -2.74 -15.73
N CYS A 354 12.08 -2.33 -14.67
CA CYS A 354 11.52 -1.49 -13.62
C CYS A 354 11.02 -0.13 -14.13
N PRO A 355 11.76 0.65 -14.93
CA PRO A 355 11.24 1.90 -15.50
C PRO A 355 10.07 1.68 -16.48
N ILE A 356 10.05 0.55 -17.19
CA ILE A 356 8.96 0.20 -18.12
C ILE A 356 7.66 -0.03 -17.33
N PHE A 357 7.70 -0.85 -16.28
CA PHE A 357 6.56 -1.04 -15.37
C PHE A 357 6.18 0.24 -14.64
N SER A 358 7.14 1.04 -14.15
CA SER A 358 6.88 2.37 -13.56
C SER A 358 6.12 3.28 -14.52
N SER A 359 6.57 3.40 -15.77
CA SER A 359 5.94 4.25 -16.78
C SER A 359 4.54 3.75 -17.12
N ALA A 360 4.36 2.45 -17.38
CA ALA A 360 3.07 1.87 -17.73
C ALA A 360 2.04 2.00 -16.60
N LEU A 361 2.42 1.72 -15.35
CA LEU A 361 1.55 1.90 -14.18
C LEU A 361 1.22 3.38 -13.95
N ASN A 362 2.20 4.28 -14.08
CA ASN A 362 1.98 5.71 -13.92
C ASN A 362 1.00 6.26 -14.97
N SER A 363 1.06 5.80 -16.22
CA SER A 363 0.09 6.17 -17.28
C SER A 363 -1.36 5.76 -16.99
N VAL A 364 -1.59 4.83 -16.05
CA VAL A 364 -2.92 4.48 -15.53
C VAL A 364 -3.20 5.29 -14.26
N PHE A 365 -2.29 5.24 -13.28
CA PHE A 365 -2.49 5.73 -11.93
C PHE A 365 -2.51 7.27 -11.81
N CYS A 366 -1.84 8.00 -12.71
CA CYS A 366 -1.87 9.46 -12.72
C CYS A 366 -3.29 10.02 -12.93
N LYS A 367 -4.18 9.27 -13.59
CA LYS A 367 -5.60 9.64 -13.81
C LYS A 367 -6.41 9.72 -12.52
N TRP A 368 -5.92 9.07 -11.45
CA TRP A 368 -6.47 9.14 -10.09
C TRP A 368 -5.51 9.80 -9.11
N ASP A 369 -4.41 10.40 -9.59
CA ASP A 369 -3.30 10.96 -8.81
C ASP A 369 -2.81 9.99 -7.71
N LEU A 370 -2.47 8.76 -8.13
CA LEU A 370 -1.96 7.67 -7.29
C LEU A 370 -0.48 7.34 -7.59
N PRO A 371 0.35 7.01 -6.58
CA PRO A 371 1.74 6.61 -6.77
C PRO A 371 1.84 5.14 -7.21
N VAL A 372 2.86 4.79 -8.01
CA VAL A 372 3.06 3.39 -8.45
C VAL A 372 3.57 2.45 -7.35
N PHE A 373 4.10 3.00 -6.25
CA PHE A 373 4.74 2.26 -5.15
C PHE A 373 5.76 1.22 -5.65
N THR A 374 5.98 0.15 -4.89
CA THR A 374 6.88 -0.95 -5.26
C THR A 374 6.22 -1.98 -6.20
N LEU A 375 5.13 -1.64 -6.90
CA LEU A 375 4.53 -2.54 -7.90
C LEU A 375 5.50 -2.92 -9.03
N PRO A 376 6.34 -2.04 -9.61
CA PRO A 376 7.32 -2.43 -10.62
C PRO A 376 8.29 -3.51 -10.13
N PHE A 377 8.78 -3.38 -8.90
CA PHE A 377 9.57 -4.40 -8.20
C PHE A 377 8.80 -5.71 -8.04
N ASN A 378 7.59 -5.66 -7.49
CA ASN A 378 6.80 -6.86 -7.20
C ASN A 378 6.42 -7.61 -8.47
N MET A 379 6.09 -6.91 -9.56
CA MET A 379 5.80 -7.49 -10.87
C MET A 379 7.05 -8.15 -11.47
N ALA A 380 8.18 -7.43 -11.54
CA ALA A 380 9.42 -7.96 -12.07
C ALA A 380 9.93 -9.19 -11.28
N LEU A 381 9.95 -9.12 -9.95
CA LEU A 381 10.39 -10.24 -9.11
C LEU A 381 9.44 -11.44 -9.20
N SER A 382 8.12 -11.22 -9.24
CA SER A 382 7.15 -12.31 -9.41
C SER A 382 7.30 -12.99 -10.76
N MET A 383 7.54 -12.22 -11.83
CA MET A 383 7.80 -12.73 -13.17
C MET A 383 9.10 -13.55 -13.24
N TYR A 384 10.19 -13.03 -12.67
CA TYR A 384 11.47 -13.74 -12.61
C TYR A 384 11.36 -15.07 -11.83
N LEU A 385 10.84 -15.03 -10.59
CA LEU A 385 10.73 -16.22 -9.74
C LEU A 385 9.72 -17.26 -10.29
N ALA A 386 8.73 -16.84 -11.09
CA ALA A 386 7.86 -17.77 -11.82
C ALA A 386 8.53 -18.37 -13.06
N ALA A 387 9.38 -17.61 -13.76
CA ALA A 387 10.09 -18.07 -14.96
C ALA A 387 11.26 -19.01 -14.64
N THR A 388 11.92 -18.84 -13.49
CA THR A 388 12.97 -19.77 -13.04
C THR A 388 12.43 -20.86 -12.10
N GLY A 389 11.68 -20.48 -11.07
CA GLY A 389 11.26 -21.40 -10.02
C GLY A 389 12.43 -22.11 -9.32
N HIS A 390 12.15 -23.22 -8.64
CA HIS A 390 13.17 -23.99 -7.91
C HIS A 390 14.08 -24.83 -8.83
N TYR A 391 13.57 -25.26 -9.99
CA TYR A 391 14.17 -26.33 -10.81
C TYR A 391 14.95 -25.84 -12.04
N ASN A 392 15.17 -24.53 -12.21
CA ASN A 392 15.97 -24.00 -13.31
C ASN A 392 17.46 -24.32 -13.12
N SER A 393 18.11 -24.88 -14.15
CA SER A 393 19.51 -25.34 -14.09
C SER A 393 20.56 -24.25 -13.90
N PHE A 394 20.24 -22.98 -14.20
CA PHE A 394 21.17 -21.85 -14.11
C PHE A 394 20.81 -20.89 -12.97
N PHE A 395 19.52 -20.62 -12.78
CA PHE A 395 19.03 -19.62 -11.83
C PHE A 395 18.01 -20.19 -10.84
N PRO A 396 18.31 -21.29 -10.12
CA PRO A 396 17.35 -21.90 -9.22
C PRO A 396 17.03 -20.97 -8.04
N GLY A 397 15.74 -20.85 -7.75
CA GLY A 397 15.21 -20.15 -6.59
C GLY A 397 15.12 -21.06 -5.36
N LYS A 398 14.98 -20.44 -4.18
CA LYS A 398 14.61 -21.13 -2.94
C LYS A 398 13.20 -21.73 -3.05
N LEU A 399 12.99 -22.91 -2.49
CA LEU A 399 11.70 -23.60 -2.52
C LEU A 399 10.74 -23.03 -1.45
N PHE A 400 9.66 -22.40 -1.88
CA PHE A 400 8.61 -21.90 -0.99
C PHE A 400 7.50 -22.95 -0.81
N ALA A 401 7.69 -23.87 0.14
CA ALA A 401 6.69 -24.88 0.47
C ALA A 401 5.40 -24.24 1.06
N PRO A 402 4.19 -24.74 0.71
CA PRO A 402 2.96 -24.34 1.37
C PRO A 402 2.91 -24.87 2.81
N VAL A 403 2.17 -24.18 3.68
CA VAL A 403 1.90 -24.66 5.04
C VAL A 403 0.89 -25.80 4.98
N THR A 404 1.32 -27.03 5.28
CA THR A 404 0.52 -28.26 5.19
C THR A 404 -0.08 -28.72 6.51
N SER A 405 0.34 -28.13 7.63
CA SER A 405 -0.13 -28.47 8.98
C SER A 405 -0.36 -27.21 9.83
N VAL A 406 -1.27 -27.30 10.80
CA VAL A 406 -1.42 -26.26 11.82
C VAL A 406 -0.15 -26.24 12.67
N SER A 407 0.46 -25.06 12.81
CA SER A 407 1.64 -24.91 13.65
C SER A 407 1.26 -24.97 15.13
N ASN A 408 1.94 -25.79 15.91
CA ASN A 408 1.76 -25.82 17.36
C ASN A 408 2.41 -24.56 17.97
N VAL A 409 1.66 -23.81 18.78
CA VAL A 409 2.10 -22.52 19.36
C VAL A 409 2.01 -22.60 20.88
N THR A 410 3.15 -22.83 21.50
CA THR A 410 3.35 -22.87 22.96
C THR A 410 3.48 -21.45 23.51
N TRP A 411 2.35 -20.86 23.91
CA TRP A 411 2.28 -19.45 24.38
C TRP A 411 3.22 -19.12 25.55
N SER A 412 3.66 -20.11 26.33
CA SER A 412 4.69 -19.98 27.37
C SER A 412 6.10 -19.64 26.85
N GLU A 413 6.38 -19.85 25.56
CA GLU A 413 7.66 -19.53 24.90
C GLU A 413 7.67 -18.11 24.30
N LEU A 414 6.62 -17.33 24.51
CA LEU A 414 6.52 -15.96 24.00
C LEU A 414 7.51 -15.03 24.73
N SER A 415 8.54 -14.58 24.03
CA SER A 415 9.62 -13.78 24.59
C SER A 415 9.42 -12.30 24.31
N ALA A 416 9.13 -11.50 25.35
CA ALA A 416 9.00 -10.05 25.24
C ALA A 416 10.25 -9.37 24.64
N LEU A 417 11.46 -9.90 24.91
CA LEU A 417 12.70 -9.39 24.31
C LEU A 417 12.80 -9.71 22.82
N LYS A 418 12.35 -10.89 22.37
CA LYS A 418 12.27 -11.19 20.93
C LYS A 418 11.18 -10.33 20.24
N LEU A 419 10.04 -10.08 20.90
CA LEU A 419 9.01 -9.15 20.39
C LEU A 419 9.52 -7.70 20.26
N LEU A 420 10.29 -7.21 21.24
CA LEU A 420 10.90 -5.88 21.16
C LEU A 420 11.92 -5.79 20.01
N LYS A 421 12.69 -6.86 19.76
CA LYS A 421 13.57 -6.96 18.59
C LYS A 421 12.81 -7.07 17.26
N ALA A 422 11.62 -7.67 17.25
CA ALA A 422 10.79 -7.77 16.05
C ALA A 422 10.39 -6.40 15.47
N LEU A 423 10.34 -5.34 16.28
CA LEU A 423 10.01 -3.98 15.82
C LEU A 423 11.05 -3.44 14.82
N PRO A 424 12.36 -3.30 15.13
CA PRO A 424 13.34 -2.91 14.13
C PRO A 424 13.53 -3.99 13.05
N VAL A 425 13.44 -5.29 13.37
CA VAL A 425 13.56 -6.35 12.35
C VAL A 425 12.45 -6.25 11.28
N GLY A 426 11.23 -5.87 11.67
CA GLY A 426 10.17 -5.56 10.72
C GLY A 426 10.45 -4.34 9.84
N VAL A 427 11.44 -3.50 10.17
CA VAL A 427 11.93 -2.42 9.30
C VAL A 427 13.09 -2.89 8.41
N SER A 428 14.00 -3.75 8.91
CA SER A 428 15.05 -4.34 8.06
C SER A 428 14.50 -5.28 6.99
N GLN A 429 13.37 -5.96 7.26
CA GLN A 429 12.68 -6.80 6.29
C GLN A 429 12.11 -6.03 5.09
N ILE A 430 12.04 -4.69 5.13
CA ILE A 430 11.76 -3.88 3.93
C ILE A 430 12.82 -4.13 2.84
N TYR A 431 14.08 -4.36 3.24
CA TYR A 431 15.18 -4.74 2.36
C TYR A 431 15.50 -6.24 2.43
N GLY A 432 14.64 -7.07 3.05
CA GLY A 432 14.82 -8.51 3.14
C GLY A 432 15.83 -9.02 4.17
N TYR A 433 16.12 -8.24 5.23
CA TYR A 433 17.04 -8.62 6.30
C TYR A 433 16.35 -8.86 7.64
N ASP A 434 16.89 -9.79 8.43
CA ASP A 434 16.35 -10.27 9.72
C ASP A 434 17.12 -9.74 10.96
N ASP A 435 18.04 -8.80 10.79
CA ASP A 435 18.87 -8.25 11.88
C ASP A 435 18.31 -6.93 12.50
N PRO A 436 18.19 -6.84 13.85
CA PRO A 436 17.66 -5.64 14.51
C PRO A 436 18.57 -4.41 14.42
N TRP A 437 19.89 -4.55 14.25
CA TRP A 437 20.79 -3.38 14.13
C TRP A 437 20.64 -2.70 12.77
N THR A 438 20.49 -3.49 11.71
CA THR A 438 20.11 -3.09 10.36
C THR A 438 18.80 -2.32 10.39
N GLY A 439 17.80 -2.85 11.11
CA GLY A 439 16.51 -2.17 11.32
C GLY A 439 16.64 -0.83 12.05
N GLY A 440 17.47 -0.78 13.10
CA GLY A 440 17.78 0.43 13.85
C GLY A 440 18.47 1.50 13.00
N ILE A 441 19.45 1.12 12.17
CA ILE A 441 20.16 2.07 11.29
C ILE A 441 19.26 2.57 10.16
N ILE A 442 18.38 1.73 9.61
CA ILE A 442 17.35 2.18 8.65
C ILE A 442 16.37 3.16 9.32
N LEU A 443 15.94 2.91 10.57
CA LEU A 443 15.13 3.87 11.33
C LEU A 443 15.90 5.19 11.55
N CYS A 444 17.19 5.17 11.88
CA CYS A 444 18.02 6.37 11.98
C CYS A 444 18.14 7.12 10.63
N ALA A 445 18.23 6.39 9.51
CA ALA A 445 18.27 6.99 8.17
C ALA A 445 16.93 7.65 7.79
N ILE A 446 15.79 7.07 8.20
CA ILE A 446 14.47 7.70 8.05
C ILE A 446 14.33 8.91 8.98
N LEU A 447 14.75 8.79 10.25
CA LEU A 447 14.72 9.85 11.27
C LEU A 447 15.51 11.10 10.85
N LEU A 448 16.64 10.92 10.16
CA LEU A 448 17.43 12.01 9.58
C LEU A 448 16.62 12.82 8.56
N CYS A 449 15.79 12.17 7.74
CA CYS A 449 14.91 12.84 6.79
C CYS A 449 13.68 13.46 7.50
N SER A 450 12.92 12.62 8.21
CA SER A 450 11.65 12.97 8.85
C SER A 450 11.42 12.13 10.13
N PRO A 451 11.41 12.77 11.31
CA PRO A 451 10.95 12.15 12.55
C PRO A 451 9.52 11.59 12.46
N LEU A 452 8.62 12.23 11.73
CA LEU A 452 7.25 11.73 11.55
C LEU A 452 7.20 10.45 10.71
N MET A 453 8.03 10.31 9.67
CA MET A 453 8.15 9.04 8.92
C MET A 453 8.73 7.93 9.80
N CYS A 454 9.77 8.23 10.59
CA CYS A 454 10.40 7.26 11.49
C CYS A 454 9.42 6.74 12.55
N LEU A 455 8.59 7.63 13.11
CA LEU A 455 7.56 7.27 14.08
C LEU A 455 6.52 6.33 13.47
N HIS A 456 6.01 6.63 12.27
CA HIS A 456 5.02 5.78 11.61
C HIS A 456 5.61 4.44 11.13
N ALA A 457 6.86 4.39 10.66
CA ALA A 457 7.53 3.13 10.33
C ALA A 457 7.65 2.21 11.57
N ALA A 458 8.04 2.76 12.72
CA ALA A 458 8.09 2.02 13.98
C ALA A 458 6.71 1.54 14.44
N ILE A 459 5.68 2.39 14.39
CA ILE A 459 4.29 2.05 14.75
C ILE A 459 3.73 0.98 13.81
N GLY A 460 3.93 1.11 12.50
CA GLY A 460 3.46 0.15 11.50
C GLY A 460 4.10 -1.23 11.69
N SER A 461 5.41 -1.27 11.99
CA SER A 461 6.09 -2.53 12.34
C SER A 461 5.49 -3.17 13.59
N LEU A 462 5.24 -2.38 14.65
CA LEU A 462 4.60 -2.85 15.88
C LEU A 462 3.16 -3.36 15.66
N LEU A 463 2.35 -2.68 14.83
CA LEU A 463 1.01 -3.15 14.44
C LEU A 463 1.08 -4.48 13.69
N GLY A 464 2.11 -4.68 12.86
CA GLY A 464 2.41 -5.97 12.24
C GLY A 464 2.65 -7.08 13.28
N VAL A 465 3.47 -6.81 14.29
CA VAL A 465 3.72 -7.75 15.40
C VAL A 465 2.43 -8.09 16.16
N VAL A 466 1.60 -7.09 16.47
CA VAL A 466 0.31 -7.27 17.15
C VAL A 466 -0.66 -8.12 16.32
N ALA A 467 -0.76 -7.86 15.01
CA ALA A 467 -1.59 -8.65 14.10
C ALA A 467 -1.10 -10.09 13.89
N GLY A 468 0.22 -10.32 13.98
CA GLY A 468 0.79 -11.68 14.00
C GLY A 468 0.40 -12.46 15.25
N LEU A 469 0.43 -11.80 16.42
CA LEU A 469 0.00 -12.41 17.68
C LEU A 469 -1.52 -12.65 17.72
N SER A 470 -2.34 -11.72 17.21
CA SER A 470 -3.81 -11.85 17.26
C SER A 470 -4.36 -13.00 16.41
N LEU A 471 -3.55 -13.53 15.47
CA LEU A 471 -3.90 -14.69 14.64
C LEU A 471 -2.96 -15.88 14.87
N ALA A 472 -2.38 -15.97 16.07
CA ALA A 472 -1.57 -17.10 16.55
C ALA A 472 -0.46 -17.52 15.56
N ALA A 473 0.19 -16.55 14.91
CA ALA A 473 1.24 -16.84 13.96
C ALA A 473 2.46 -17.48 14.65
N PRO A 474 3.18 -18.42 13.99
CA PRO A 474 4.32 -19.08 14.61
C PRO A 474 5.39 -18.05 14.95
N PHE A 475 5.79 -17.97 16.22
CA PHE A 475 6.47 -16.80 16.77
C PHE A 475 7.76 -16.44 16.03
N GLU A 476 8.53 -17.40 15.50
CA GLU A 476 9.73 -17.10 14.71
C GLU A 476 9.41 -16.28 13.43
N ASN A 477 8.24 -16.43 12.79
CA ASN A 477 7.84 -15.54 11.68
C ASN A 477 7.62 -14.09 12.14
N ILE A 478 7.19 -13.89 13.39
CA ILE A 478 7.02 -12.58 13.99
C ILE A 478 8.41 -12.00 14.35
N TYR A 479 9.25 -12.81 15.01
CA TYR A 479 10.58 -12.42 15.45
C TYR A 479 11.53 -12.06 14.30
N VAL A 480 11.46 -12.77 13.17
CA VAL A 480 12.19 -12.41 11.93
C VAL A 480 11.51 -11.30 11.11
N GLY A 481 10.52 -10.60 11.67
CA GLY A 481 9.94 -9.36 11.12
C GLY A 481 8.99 -9.50 9.93
N LEU A 482 8.65 -10.72 9.50
CA LEU A 482 7.85 -10.97 8.28
C LEU A 482 6.41 -10.41 8.34
N TRP A 483 5.97 -9.98 9.52
CA TRP A 483 4.68 -9.31 9.75
C TRP A 483 4.79 -7.77 9.79
N GLY A 484 5.97 -7.24 10.05
CA GLY A 484 6.19 -5.80 10.28
C GLY A 484 6.35 -4.98 8.99
N PHE A 485 7.03 -5.50 7.97
CA PHE A 485 7.54 -4.66 6.86
C PHE A 485 6.47 -4.06 5.94
N ASN A 486 5.46 -4.83 5.53
CA ASN A 486 4.32 -4.31 4.75
C ASN A 486 3.55 -3.23 5.54
N SER A 487 3.34 -3.49 6.83
CA SER A 487 2.62 -2.65 7.78
C SER A 487 3.39 -1.35 8.08
N SER A 488 4.71 -1.42 8.19
CA SER A 488 5.65 -0.30 8.34
C SER A 488 5.60 0.64 7.13
N LEU A 489 5.74 0.10 5.91
CA LEU A 489 5.62 0.88 4.67
C LEU A 489 4.25 1.56 4.54
N ALA A 490 3.16 0.82 4.82
CA ALA A 490 1.81 1.36 4.74
C ALA A 490 1.55 2.47 5.77
N CYS A 491 2.04 2.31 7.01
CA CYS A 491 1.90 3.31 8.05
C CYS A 491 2.70 4.57 7.71
N ALA A 492 3.94 4.44 7.21
CA ALA A 492 4.74 5.57 6.75
C ALA A 492 4.11 6.29 5.54
N ALA A 493 3.56 5.54 4.57
CA ALA A 493 2.88 6.11 3.40
C ALA A 493 1.61 6.90 3.77
N MET A 494 0.78 6.37 4.67
CA MET A 494 -0.46 7.04 5.09
C MET A 494 -0.24 8.10 6.19
N GLY A 495 0.81 7.95 7.00
CA GLY A 495 1.14 8.75 8.19
C GLY A 495 1.74 10.13 7.91
N GLY A 496 1.24 10.83 6.90
CA GLY A 496 1.72 12.17 6.51
C GLY A 496 2.37 12.25 5.12
N MET A 497 2.70 11.11 4.49
CA MET A 497 3.43 11.09 3.23
C MET A 497 2.51 11.33 2.01
N PHE A 498 1.47 10.50 1.85
CA PHE A 498 0.47 10.64 0.76
C PHE A 498 -0.89 11.17 1.24
N MET A 499 -1.13 11.19 2.55
CA MET A 499 -2.21 11.94 3.20
C MET A 499 -1.58 13.02 4.09
N ALA A 500 -2.16 14.21 4.19
CA ALA A 500 -1.67 15.23 5.11
C ALA A 500 -1.89 14.79 6.56
N LEU A 501 -0.86 14.91 7.42
CA LEU A 501 -0.95 14.40 8.80
C LEU A 501 -1.93 15.24 9.66
N THR A 502 -3.00 14.58 10.09
CA THR A 502 -4.01 15.00 11.07
C THR A 502 -4.23 13.84 12.04
N TRP A 503 -5.01 14.03 13.11
CA TRP A 503 -5.33 12.88 13.99
C TRP A 503 -6.24 11.87 13.27
N GLN A 504 -7.10 12.32 12.34
CA GLN A 504 -7.93 11.45 11.52
C GLN A 504 -7.10 10.62 10.53
N THR A 505 -6.14 11.23 9.83
CA THR A 505 -5.26 10.48 8.90
C THR A 505 -4.23 9.61 9.62
N HIS A 506 -3.82 9.98 10.84
CA HIS A 506 -3.06 9.08 11.71
C HIS A 506 -3.85 7.80 12.04
N LEU A 507 -5.11 7.91 12.49
CA LEU A 507 -5.97 6.73 12.72
C LEU A 507 -6.18 5.90 11.45
N LEU A 508 -6.34 6.57 10.29
CA LEU A 508 -6.44 5.91 8.99
C LEU A 508 -5.14 5.17 8.62
N ALA A 509 -3.97 5.69 9.01
CA ALA A 509 -2.67 5.04 8.83
C ALA A 509 -2.49 3.80 9.74
N LEU A 510 -3.01 3.85 10.98
CA LEU A 510 -3.04 2.67 11.86
C LEU A 510 -3.95 1.57 11.27
N ALA A 511 -5.12 1.95 10.76
CA ALA A 511 -6.05 1.04 10.11
C ALA A 511 -5.41 0.42 8.84
N CYS A 512 -4.79 1.22 7.98
CA CYS A 512 -4.11 0.74 6.77
C CYS A 512 -2.97 -0.23 7.11
N ALA A 513 -2.13 0.09 8.10
CA ALA A 513 -1.05 -0.80 8.56
C ALA A 513 -1.58 -2.13 9.11
N THR A 514 -2.73 -2.10 9.79
CA THR A 514 -3.38 -3.31 10.33
C THR A 514 -3.98 -4.17 9.22
N THR A 515 -4.69 -3.58 8.25
CA THR A 515 -5.17 -4.29 7.04
C THR A 515 -4.03 -4.93 6.27
N ASN A 516 -2.88 -4.26 6.18
CA ASN A 516 -1.67 -4.77 5.54
C ASN A 516 -1.15 -6.05 6.17
N ALA A 517 -1.03 -6.08 7.50
CA ALA A 517 -0.60 -7.26 8.24
C ALA A 517 -1.52 -8.47 7.96
N PHE A 518 -2.83 -8.26 7.90
CA PHE A 518 -3.79 -9.32 7.59
C PHE A 518 -3.74 -9.77 6.12
N MET A 519 -3.48 -8.88 5.16
CA MET A 519 -3.35 -9.25 3.74
C MET A 519 -2.10 -10.11 3.43
N VAL A 520 -1.05 -10.06 4.26
CA VAL A 520 0.09 -11.01 4.19
C VAL A 520 -0.41 -12.45 4.37
N ILE A 521 -1.42 -12.67 5.22
CA ILE A 521 -2.04 -13.97 5.49
C ILE A 521 -2.88 -14.42 4.30
N THR A 522 -3.70 -13.52 3.74
CA THR A 522 -4.49 -13.83 2.53
C THR A 522 -3.59 -14.35 1.43
N TYR A 523 -2.46 -13.67 1.14
CA TYR A 523 -1.51 -14.15 0.12
C TYR A 523 -0.90 -15.52 0.47
N LYS A 524 -0.51 -15.76 1.74
CA LYS A 524 -0.03 -17.08 2.21
C LYS A 524 -1.09 -18.18 2.04
N LEU A 525 -2.37 -17.86 2.32
CA LEU A 525 -3.49 -18.80 2.23
C LEU A 525 -4.00 -19.02 0.80
N THR A 526 -3.90 -18.06 -0.13
CA THR A 526 -4.25 -18.27 -1.55
C THR A 526 -3.34 -19.31 -2.22
N LYS A 527 -2.13 -19.57 -1.68
CA LYS A 527 -1.27 -20.70 -2.12
C LYS A 527 -1.81 -22.08 -1.69
N VAL A 528 -2.65 -22.13 -0.66
CA VAL A 528 -3.28 -23.33 -0.08
C VAL A 528 -4.72 -23.49 -0.56
N CYS A 529 -5.43 -22.39 -0.78
CA CYS A 529 -6.78 -22.35 -1.29
C CYS A 529 -6.79 -22.76 -2.77
N ARG A 530 -7.01 -24.06 -3.01
CA ARG A 530 -7.31 -24.62 -4.33
C ARG A 530 -8.54 -23.91 -4.91
N ILE A 531 -8.33 -22.88 -5.72
CA ILE A 531 -9.39 -22.33 -6.57
C ILE A 531 -9.89 -23.49 -7.46
N PRO A 532 -11.18 -23.88 -7.41
CA PRO A 532 -11.72 -24.92 -8.27
C PRO A 532 -11.96 -24.35 -9.68
N LEU A 533 -10.89 -23.87 -10.32
CA LEU A 533 -10.92 -23.48 -11.72
C LEU A 533 -11.14 -24.75 -12.54
N SER A 534 -12.18 -24.79 -13.37
CA SER A 534 -12.75 -26.02 -13.95
C SER A 534 -11.82 -26.82 -14.89
N CYS A 535 -10.59 -26.37 -15.10
CA CYS A 535 -9.59 -26.99 -15.95
C CYS A 535 -8.61 -27.84 -15.11
N LYS A 536 -8.81 -29.17 -15.10
CA LYS A 536 -7.92 -30.15 -14.44
C LYS A 536 -6.43 -29.99 -14.76
N ALA A 537 -6.09 -29.41 -15.92
CA ALA A 537 -4.72 -29.14 -16.35
C ALA A 537 -3.92 -28.19 -15.44
N PHE A 538 -4.57 -27.34 -14.64
CA PHE A 538 -3.89 -26.36 -13.76
C PHE A 538 -3.99 -26.70 -12.25
N GLN A 539 -4.50 -27.89 -11.92
CA GLN A 539 -4.93 -28.22 -10.55
C GLN A 539 -3.79 -28.67 -9.60
N SER A 540 -2.56 -28.77 -10.10
CA SER A 540 -1.43 -29.43 -9.41
C SER A 540 -0.24 -28.53 -9.05
N TYR A 541 -0.30 -27.22 -9.32
CA TYR A 541 0.86 -26.33 -9.10
C TYR A 541 0.52 -25.09 -8.26
N SER A 542 0.59 -25.23 -6.94
CA SER A 542 0.70 -24.09 -6.03
C SER A 542 2.04 -23.40 -6.29
N ILE A 543 2.07 -22.38 -7.17
CA ILE A 543 3.30 -21.64 -7.51
C ILE A 543 3.82 -20.93 -6.25
N GLY A 544 4.79 -21.57 -5.57
CA GLY A 544 5.43 -21.06 -4.37
C GLY A 544 6.26 -19.81 -4.69
N LEU A 545 5.65 -18.64 -4.50
CA LEU A 545 6.29 -17.33 -4.64
C LEU A 545 6.10 -16.54 -3.33
N PRO A 546 7.08 -15.71 -2.92
CA PRO A 546 6.97 -14.84 -1.76
C PRO A 546 6.02 -13.66 -2.04
N ALA A 547 5.24 -13.26 -1.03
CA ALA A 547 4.31 -12.13 -1.11
C ALA A 547 5.01 -10.78 -1.35
N CYS A 548 6.27 -10.66 -0.90
CA CYS A 548 7.06 -9.44 -0.95
C CYS A 548 6.26 -8.22 -0.44
N THR A 549 6.15 -7.15 -1.22
CA THR A 549 5.40 -5.94 -0.87
C THR A 549 4.09 -5.78 -1.68
N TRP A 550 3.57 -6.87 -2.26
CA TRP A 550 2.21 -6.88 -2.85
C TRP A 550 1.12 -6.44 -1.85
N PRO A 551 1.10 -6.89 -0.58
CA PRO A 551 0.12 -6.42 0.40
C PRO A 551 0.18 -4.90 0.59
N PHE A 552 1.38 -4.35 0.82
CA PHE A 552 1.67 -2.91 0.91
C PHE A 552 1.06 -2.13 -0.24
N CYS A 553 1.39 -2.48 -1.49
CA CYS A 553 0.89 -1.76 -2.65
C CYS A 553 -0.64 -1.80 -2.73
N LEU A 554 -1.24 -2.99 -2.66
CA LEU A 554 -2.68 -3.16 -2.89
C LEU A 554 -3.53 -2.50 -1.79
N ALA A 555 -3.17 -2.69 -0.53
CA ALA A 555 -3.89 -2.11 0.60
C ALA A 555 -3.70 -0.58 0.66
N THR A 556 -2.49 -0.06 0.42
CA THR A 556 -2.26 1.38 0.49
C THR A 556 -2.93 2.12 -0.67
N LEU A 557 -2.95 1.53 -1.88
CA LEU A 557 -3.71 2.09 -3.01
C LEU A 557 -5.23 2.10 -2.75
N LEU A 558 -5.78 1.04 -2.15
CA LEU A 558 -7.18 1.00 -1.75
C LEU A 558 -7.53 2.10 -0.74
N PHE A 559 -6.65 2.38 0.21
CA PHE A 559 -6.83 3.46 1.19
C PHE A 559 -6.61 4.87 0.59
N LEU A 560 -5.78 5.03 -0.45
CA LEU A 560 -5.62 6.29 -1.19
C LEU A 560 -6.74 6.55 -2.23
N LEU A 561 -7.59 5.56 -2.49
CA LEU A 561 -8.84 5.68 -3.25
C LEU A 561 -10.05 6.00 -2.37
N LEU A 562 -9.91 6.00 -1.04
CA LEU A 562 -11.00 6.34 -0.11
C LEU A 562 -11.40 7.80 -0.24
N THR A 563 -12.61 8.05 -0.76
CA THR A 563 -13.23 9.38 -0.74
C THR A 563 -14.06 9.57 0.53
N THR A 564 -14.09 10.79 1.06
CA THR A 564 -14.81 11.14 2.29
C THR A 564 -15.19 12.62 2.30
N LYS A 565 -16.20 12.98 3.08
CA LYS A 565 -16.63 14.38 3.27
C LYS A 565 -15.85 15.11 4.36
N ASN A 566 -15.12 14.40 5.23
CA ASN A 566 -14.35 15.03 6.31
C ASN A 566 -13.12 15.74 5.72
N SER A 567 -13.17 17.08 5.73
CA SER A 567 -12.11 17.98 5.25
C SER A 567 -10.72 17.78 5.89
N ASN A 568 -10.63 17.05 7.01
CA ASN A 568 -9.38 16.74 7.71
C ASN A 568 -8.70 15.45 7.22
N ILE A 569 -9.36 14.69 6.35
CA ILE A 569 -8.81 13.49 5.68
C ILE A 569 -8.40 13.91 4.27
N TYR A 570 -7.33 14.69 4.19
CA TYR A 570 -6.86 15.31 2.95
C TYR A 570 -5.76 14.47 2.30
N ARG A 571 -5.96 14.05 1.04
CA ARG A 571 -4.95 13.38 0.23
C ARG A 571 -4.03 14.41 -0.42
N MET A 572 -2.72 14.21 -0.33
CA MET A 572 -1.73 15.11 -0.90
C MET A 572 -1.69 14.98 -2.43
N PRO A 573 -1.75 16.09 -3.20
CA PRO A 573 -1.49 16.05 -4.64
C PRO A 573 -0.06 15.57 -4.90
N LEU A 574 0.17 14.61 -5.80
CA LEU A 574 1.50 14.01 -5.97
C LEU A 574 2.59 15.03 -6.33
N SER A 575 2.25 16.06 -7.10
CA SER A 575 3.14 17.18 -7.45
C SER A 575 3.52 18.11 -6.28
N LYS A 576 3.08 17.78 -5.05
CA LYS A 576 3.36 18.46 -3.77
C LYS A 576 3.79 17.51 -2.65
N VAL A 577 3.90 16.20 -2.94
CA VAL A 577 4.36 15.18 -1.97
C VAL A 577 5.88 15.32 -1.77
N THR A 578 6.31 15.57 -0.53
CA THR A 578 7.71 15.90 -0.19
C THR A 578 8.22 15.12 1.02
N TYR A 579 7.78 15.50 2.23
CA TYR A 579 7.91 14.74 3.49
C TYR A 579 6.85 15.24 4.50
N PRO A 580 6.43 14.44 5.50
CA PRO A 580 5.24 14.72 6.33
C PRO A 580 5.16 16.10 6.99
N GLU A 581 6.30 16.61 7.48
CA GLU A 581 6.40 17.91 8.13
C GLU A 581 6.03 19.05 7.15
N GLU A 582 6.53 19.01 5.92
CA GLU A 582 6.22 20.01 4.88
C GLU A 582 4.84 19.76 4.23
N ASN A 583 4.48 18.50 3.98
CA ASN A 583 3.14 18.12 3.50
C ASN A 583 2.03 18.68 4.42
N ARG A 584 2.23 18.64 5.75
CA ARG A 584 1.32 19.23 6.73
C ARG A 584 1.29 20.76 6.64
N LEU A 585 2.40 21.44 6.38
CA LEU A 585 2.43 22.89 6.16
C LEU A 585 1.66 23.28 4.89
N PHE A 586 1.84 22.55 3.78
CA PHE A 586 1.08 22.75 2.55
C PHE A 586 -0.43 22.61 2.78
N TYR A 587 -0.87 21.52 3.44
CA TYR A 587 -2.28 21.31 3.79
C TYR A 587 -2.85 22.42 4.67
N LEU A 588 -2.12 22.90 5.68
CA LEU A 588 -2.59 24.00 6.54
C LEU A 588 -2.75 25.31 5.75
N GLN A 589 -1.83 25.61 4.82
CA GLN A 589 -1.95 26.77 3.92
C GLN A 589 -3.09 26.64 2.89
N ALA A 590 -3.37 25.42 2.41
CA ALA A 590 -4.50 25.15 1.53
C ALA A 590 -5.83 25.28 2.28
N LYS A 591 -5.92 24.70 3.49
CA LYS A 591 -7.10 24.78 4.37
C LYS A 591 -7.41 26.22 4.79
N LYS A 592 -6.39 27.03 5.10
CA LYS A 592 -6.57 28.45 5.38
C LYS A 592 -7.18 29.19 4.17
N ARG A 593 -6.62 28.99 2.95
CA ARG A 593 -7.16 29.60 1.72
C ARG A 593 -8.60 29.18 1.41
N MET A 594 -8.98 27.92 1.67
CA MET A 594 -10.37 27.45 1.53
C MET A 594 -11.33 28.06 2.58
N ALA A 595 -10.83 28.53 3.72
CA ALA A 595 -11.64 29.22 4.73
C ALA A 595 -11.75 30.74 4.47
N GLU A 596 -10.75 31.34 3.81
CA GLU A 596 -10.74 32.76 3.42
C GLU A 596 -11.49 33.03 2.11
N SER A 597 -11.67 32.02 1.26
CA SER A 597 -12.44 32.10 0.01
C SER A 597 -13.47 30.96 -0.11
N PRO A 598 -14.57 31.00 0.68
CA PRO A 598 -15.71 30.12 0.47
C PRO A 598 -16.46 30.53 -0.81
N LEU A 599 -16.47 29.63 -1.79
CA LEU A 599 -17.32 29.68 -2.99
C LEU A 599 -18.75 29.20 -2.68
#